data_AF-A0A814LVF2-F1
#
_entry.id   AF-A0A814LVF2-F1
#
_cell.length_a   1.000
_cell.length_b   1.000
_cell.length_c   1.000
_cell.angle_alpha   90.00
_cell.angle_beta   90.00
_cell.angle_gamma   90.00
#
_symmetry.space_group_name_H-M   'P 1'
#
loop_
_entity.id
_entity.type
_entity.pdbx_description
1 polymer ?
#
loop_
_entity_poly.entity_id
_entity_poly.type
_entity_poly.pdbx_seq_one_letter_code
_entity_poly.pdbx_strand_id
1 'polypeptide(L)'
;MINSGETNEQSCLSPLDSARFIMERARHVSINISALQKLANMISCAMMNGECTPDDWIGSDVGPPKGDDQLTIDWIFLITSLNFSFWTDDNQHESYCRKYKNKIYYGYEALCVSINQALDEGIDIINAQYYSHITIDQLKYIFRSIENSSQLPMLNERLNILHETGSVLVKEYGGHFTRCIEQSGGSAVDLVELIVKKFPSYRDEAVYDGQRVSFYKRAQILVADIWGCFNGHGFGHFTGMDGLTMFADYRVPQVLSHEGVLVYSNELKRRLEKKEEIPYGDSDECEIRAGSILAVHLIVNQANEKIPLEKDTGEGGPRLNAPVVDVYLWRRRRELTHLYKQTPFHRTRSIFY
;
A
#
# COMPACT_ATOMS: atom_id res chain seq x y z
N MET A 1 9.50 -12.99 48.06
CA MET A 1 10.13 -12.40 46.86
C MET A 1 10.04 -13.46 45.77
N ILE A 2 9.08 -13.33 44.86
CA ILE A 2 8.95 -14.23 43.70
C ILE A 2 9.15 -13.34 42.48
N ASN A 3 10.16 -13.70 41.69
CA ASN A 3 10.61 -13.02 40.48
C ASN A 3 9.43 -12.71 39.55
N SER A 4 9.26 -11.42 39.25
CA SER A 4 8.59 -10.94 38.05
C SER A 4 9.42 -11.35 36.84
N GLY A 5 8.97 -12.40 36.14
CA GLY A 5 9.43 -12.65 34.78
C GLY A 5 8.93 -11.53 33.88
N GLU A 6 9.71 -10.47 33.74
CA GLU A 6 9.62 -9.61 32.56
C GLU A 6 10.06 -10.48 31.39
N THR A 7 9.07 -11.05 30.69
CA THR A 7 9.27 -11.50 29.32
C THR A 7 9.76 -10.28 28.56
N ASN A 8 11.05 -10.29 28.21
CA ASN A 8 11.69 -9.31 27.35
C ASN A 8 11.05 -9.46 25.95
N GLU A 9 9.82 -8.96 25.78
CA GLU A 9 9.15 -8.91 24.48
C GLU A 9 9.99 -7.98 23.61
N GLN A 10 10.74 -8.58 22.68
CA GLN A 10 11.47 -7.83 21.67
C GLN A 10 10.50 -6.86 20.98
N SER A 11 10.82 -5.57 21.02
CA SER A 11 10.05 -4.52 20.35
C SER A 11 9.94 -4.83 18.86
N CYS A 12 8.76 -4.62 18.27
CA CYS A 12 8.59 -4.74 16.83
C CYS A 12 9.44 -3.68 16.12
N LEU A 13 10.22 -4.10 15.12
CA LEU A 13 11.05 -3.18 14.35
C LEU A 13 10.20 -2.31 13.42
N SER A 14 10.69 -1.09 13.10
CA SER A 14 10.09 -0.24 12.06
C SER A 14 10.09 -0.94 10.69
N PRO A 15 9.29 -0.53 9.68
CA PRO A 15 9.30 -1.17 8.37
C PRO A 15 10.68 -1.19 7.70
N LEU A 16 11.45 -0.10 7.80
CA LEU A 16 12.79 -0.03 7.20
C LEU A 16 13.81 -0.86 7.99
N ASP A 17 13.75 -0.87 9.32
CA ASP A 17 14.67 -1.68 10.13
C ASP A 17 14.34 -3.17 10.04
N SER A 18 13.06 -3.52 9.91
CA SER A 18 12.60 -4.86 9.55
C SER A 18 13.20 -5.31 8.23
N ALA A 19 13.13 -4.45 7.21
CA ALA A 19 13.70 -4.76 5.90
C ALA A 19 15.21 -5.00 5.96
N ARG A 20 15.96 -4.16 6.70
CA ARG A 20 17.41 -4.36 6.92
C ARG A 20 17.68 -5.67 7.65
N PHE A 21 16.99 -5.91 8.76
CA PHE A 21 17.17 -7.11 9.59
C PHE A 21 16.92 -8.41 8.80
N ILE A 22 15.84 -8.45 8.02
CA ILE A 22 15.48 -9.60 7.18
C ILE A 22 16.53 -9.77 6.07
N MET A 23 16.88 -8.70 5.36
CA MET A 23 17.81 -8.81 4.21
C MET A 23 19.24 -9.18 4.59
N GLU A 24 19.68 -8.91 5.83
CA GLU A 24 20.95 -9.44 6.36
C GLU A 24 20.95 -10.97 6.53
N ARG A 25 19.77 -11.58 6.65
CA ARG A 25 19.55 -13.00 6.95
C ARG A 25 18.88 -13.76 5.80
N ALA A 26 18.50 -13.04 4.74
CA ALA A 26 17.74 -13.57 3.63
C ALA A 26 18.50 -14.69 2.92
N ARG A 27 17.78 -15.76 2.57
CA ARG A 27 18.33 -16.95 1.90
C ARG A 27 17.95 -17.01 0.43
N HIS A 28 16.78 -16.48 0.09
CA HIS A 28 16.15 -16.67 -1.19
C HIS A 28 16.01 -15.36 -1.98
N VAL A 29 16.21 -14.21 -1.36
CA VAL A 29 16.16 -12.88 -2.01
C VAL A 29 17.48 -12.13 -1.82
N SER A 30 17.98 -11.51 -2.90
CA SER A 30 19.11 -10.58 -2.85
C SER A 30 18.91 -9.38 -3.78
N ILE A 31 19.67 -8.31 -3.58
CA ILE A 31 19.58 -7.08 -4.37
C ILE A 31 20.78 -6.99 -5.33
N ASN A 32 20.50 -6.88 -6.63
CA ASN A 32 21.53 -6.63 -7.64
C ASN A 32 21.82 -5.13 -7.74
N ILE A 33 22.99 -4.72 -7.22
CA ILE A 33 23.41 -3.31 -7.17
C ILE A 33 23.54 -2.69 -8.58
N SER A 34 24.01 -3.42 -9.59
CA SER A 34 24.15 -2.85 -10.94
C SER A 34 22.78 -2.57 -11.58
N ALA A 35 21.82 -3.48 -11.42
CA ALA A 35 20.45 -3.26 -11.88
C ALA A 35 19.77 -2.13 -11.10
N LEU A 36 19.99 -2.08 -9.78
CA LEU A 36 19.49 -1.00 -8.92
C LEU A 36 19.98 0.36 -9.39
N GLN A 37 21.28 0.48 -9.68
CA GLN A 37 21.88 1.72 -10.17
C GLN A 37 21.27 2.18 -11.50
N LYS A 38 20.99 1.23 -12.41
CA LYS A 38 20.32 1.55 -13.68
C LYS A 38 18.90 2.06 -13.46
N LEU A 39 18.14 1.41 -12.57
CA LEU A 39 16.78 1.81 -12.25
C LEU A 39 16.75 3.18 -11.55
N ALA A 40 17.65 3.44 -10.60
CA ALA A 40 17.79 4.74 -9.94
C ALA A 40 18.09 5.87 -10.95
N ASN A 41 18.95 5.61 -11.95
CA ASN A 41 19.21 6.58 -13.01
C ASN A 41 17.95 6.89 -13.82
N MET A 42 17.22 5.85 -14.24
CA MET A 42 15.98 6.02 -14.99
C MET A 42 14.95 6.84 -14.20
N ILE A 43 14.79 6.57 -12.91
CA ILE A 43 13.85 7.31 -12.05
C ILE A 43 14.31 8.76 -11.83
N SER A 44 15.61 9.01 -11.65
CA SER A 44 16.12 10.38 -11.56
C SER A 44 15.85 11.17 -12.84
N CYS A 45 15.99 10.55 -14.02
CA CYS A 45 15.63 11.17 -15.29
C CYS A 45 14.12 11.42 -15.41
N ALA A 46 13.30 10.45 -15.01
CA ALA A 46 11.84 10.59 -15.02
C ALA A 46 11.38 11.75 -14.12
N MET A 47 11.97 11.89 -12.92
CA MET A 47 11.71 13.01 -12.02
C MET A 47 12.07 14.36 -12.67
N MET A 48 13.27 14.48 -13.24
CA MET A 48 13.72 15.71 -13.91
C MET A 48 12.86 16.08 -15.13
N ASN A 49 12.24 15.09 -15.77
CA ASN A 49 11.32 15.29 -16.90
C ASN A 49 9.87 15.53 -16.47
N GLY A 50 9.56 15.52 -15.16
CA GLY A 50 8.20 15.66 -14.64
C GLY A 50 7.31 14.43 -14.85
N GLU A 51 7.90 13.26 -15.11
CA GLU A 51 7.20 11.98 -15.32
C GLU A 51 7.07 11.16 -14.03
N CYS A 52 7.73 11.56 -12.95
CA CYS A 52 7.64 10.96 -11.63
C CYS A 52 7.46 12.13 -10.68
N THR A 53 6.23 12.40 -10.23
CA THR A 53 5.97 13.58 -9.38
C THR A 53 5.10 13.22 -8.19
N PRO A 54 5.14 14.03 -7.11
CA PRO A 54 4.18 13.94 -6.01
C PRO A 54 2.71 14.06 -6.44
N ASP A 55 2.42 14.66 -7.60
CA ASP A 55 1.04 14.90 -8.07
C ASP A 55 0.40 13.65 -8.72
N ASP A 56 1.15 12.56 -8.87
CA ASP A 56 0.72 11.34 -9.58
C ASP A 56 -0.28 10.45 -8.78
N TRP A 57 -0.69 10.86 -7.58
CA TRP A 57 -1.37 10.02 -6.59
C TRP A 57 -2.81 9.64 -6.92
N ILE A 58 -3.55 10.48 -7.65
CA ILE A 58 -4.97 10.19 -7.95
C ILE A 58 -5.20 10.23 -9.45
N GLY A 59 -5.36 9.04 -10.04
CA GLY A 59 -5.93 8.89 -11.37
C GLY A 59 -7.32 9.54 -11.40
N SER A 60 -7.44 10.60 -12.19
CA SER A 60 -8.54 11.58 -12.17
C SER A 60 -9.95 11.01 -12.29
N ASP A 61 -10.09 9.78 -12.80
CA ASP A 61 -11.38 9.24 -13.24
C ASP A 61 -12.14 8.48 -12.14
N VAL A 62 -11.44 8.01 -11.09
CA VAL A 62 -12.00 7.15 -10.03
C VAL A 62 -11.58 7.57 -8.62
N GLY A 63 -11.08 8.79 -8.44
CA GLY A 63 -10.70 9.34 -7.15
C GLY A 63 -11.88 9.68 -6.23
N PRO A 64 -11.60 10.26 -5.05
CA PRO A 64 -12.61 10.69 -4.10
C PRO A 64 -13.54 11.78 -4.69
N PRO A 65 -14.76 11.93 -4.14
CA PRO A 65 -15.61 13.09 -4.42
C PRO A 65 -14.87 14.40 -4.16
N LYS A 66 -15.04 15.39 -5.04
CA LYS A 66 -14.39 16.70 -4.91
C LYS A 66 -15.26 17.67 -4.11
N GLY A 67 -14.62 18.59 -3.39
CA GLY A 67 -15.26 19.79 -2.83
C GLY A 67 -15.58 19.73 -1.34
N ASP A 68 -15.28 18.63 -0.65
CA ASP A 68 -15.36 18.51 0.80
C ASP A 68 -14.17 17.69 1.32
N ASP A 69 -13.31 18.34 2.11
CA ASP A 69 -12.08 17.76 2.63
C ASP A 69 -12.35 16.58 3.56
N GLN A 70 -13.39 16.66 4.39
CA GLN A 70 -13.73 15.59 5.33
C GLN A 70 -14.24 14.36 4.59
N LEU A 71 -15.14 14.54 3.61
CA LEU A 71 -15.63 13.43 2.78
C LEU A 71 -14.51 12.80 1.96
N THR A 72 -13.56 13.62 1.48
CA THR A 72 -12.37 13.16 0.77
C THR A 72 -11.53 12.23 1.66
N ILE A 73 -11.27 12.66 2.91
CA ILE A 73 -10.48 11.89 3.87
C ILE A 73 -11.17 10.61 4.31
N ASP A 74 -12.48 10.67 4.59
CA ASP A 74 -13.26 9.49 4.97
C ASP A 74 -13.35 8.48 3.81
N TRP A 75 -13.44 8.96 2.57
CA TRP A 75 -13.34 8.11 1.37
C TRP A 75 -11.97 7.44 1.25
N ILE A 76 -10.88 8.19 1.42
CA ILE A 76 -9.52 7.65 1.38
C ILE A 76 -9.36 6.58 2.47
N PHE A 77 -9.77 6.89 3.70
CA PHE A 77 -9.71 5.95 4.83
C PHE A 77 -10.45 4.63 4.53
N LEU A 78 -11.67 4.72 4.00
CA LEU A 78 -12.47 3.57 3.61
C LEU A 78 -11.78 2.73 2.53
N ILE A 79 -11.31 3.37 1.46
CA ILE A 79 -10.66 2.69 0.34
C ILE A 79 -9.38 1.99 0.78
N THR A 80 -8.53 2.68 1.55
CA THR A 80 -7.29 2.11 2.04
C THR A 80 -7.55 0.96 3.03
N SER A 81 -8.62 1.06 3.84
CA SER A 81 -9.09 -0.05 4.70
C SER A 81 -9.50 -1.29 3.92
N LEU A 82 -9.77 -1.20 2.63
CA LEU A 82 -10.17 -2.32 1.77
C LEU A 82 -9.15 -2.66 0.68
N ASN A 83 -7.99 -2.00 0.67
CA ASN A 83 -6.95 -2.10 -0.36
C ASN A 83 -5.99 -3.30 -0.14
N PHE A 84 -6.48 -4.52 -0.37
CA PHE A 84 -5.72 -5.77 -0.22
C PHE A 84 -6.22 -6.92 -1.11
N SER A 85 -5.36 -7.88 -1.48
CA SER A 85 -5.74 -9.17 -2.10
C SER A 85 -6.67 -9.11 -3.34
N PHE A 86 -6.34 -8.30 -4.34
CA PHE A 86 -7.14 -8.20 -5.58
C PHE A 86 -6.90 -9.32 -6.61
N TRP A 87 -5.88 -10.15 -6.41
CA TRP A 87 -5.60 -11.26 -7.33
C TRP A 87 -6.61 -12.40 -7.12
N THR A 88 -7.04 -13.02 -8.21
CA THR A 88 -8.06 -14.08 -8.21
C THR A 88 -7.41 -15.45 -8.36
N ASP A 89 -8.00 -16.45 -7.70
CA ASP A 89 -7.56 -17.84 -7.79
C ASP A 89 -7.97 -18.48 -9.14
N ASP A 90 -9.06 -17.95 -9.71
CA ASP A 90 -9.70 -18.47 -10.90
C ASP A 90 -8.98 -18.04 -12.19
N ASN A 91 -8.72 -19.02 -13.05
CA ASN A 91 -8.21 -18.81 -14.41
C ASN A 91 -9.33 -18.94 -15.48
N GLN A 92 -10.55 -19.30 -15.09
CA GLN A 92 -11.69 -19.52 -15.97
C GLN A 92 -12.47 -18.22 -16.25
N HIS A 93 -12.49 -17.29 -15.29
CA HIS A 93 -13.13 -15.99 -15.42
C HIS A 93 -12.11 -14.87 -15.43
N GLU A 94 -12.51 -13.71 -15.95
CA GLU A 94 -11.70 -12.50 -15.78
C GLU A 94 -11.57 -12.17 -14.29
N SER A 95 -10.47 -11.53 -13.91
CA SER A 95 -10.30 -11.01 -12.54
C SER A 95 -11.41 -10.02 -12.19
N TYR A 96 -11.67 -9.84 -10.90
CA TYR A 96 -12.69 -8.92 -10.40
C TYR A 96 -12.62 -7.55 -11.11
N CYS A 97 -13.72 -7.16 -11.74
CA CYS A 97 -13.81 -5.94 -12.51
C CYS A 97 -15.18 -5.27 -12.43
N ARG A 98 -15.18 -3.96 -12.70
CA ARG A 98 -16.34 -3.08 -12.64
C ARG A 98 -16.44 -2.23 -13.90
N LYS A 99 -17.66 -2.00 -14.37
CA LYS A 99 -17.93 -1.06 -15.46
C LYS A 99 -18.44 0.26 -14.89
N TYR A 100 -17.77 1.35 -15.25
CA TYR A 100 -18.16 2.71 -14.88
C TYR A 100 -17.85 3.69 -16.00
N LYS A 101 -18.77 4.59 -16.32
CA LYS A 101 -18.65 5.58 -17.42
C LYS A 101 -18.11 4.96 -18.73
N ASN A 102 -18.65 3.80 -19.13
CA ASN A 102 -18.27 3.02 -20.32
C ASN A 102 -16.84 2.43 -20.35
N LYS A 103 -16.11 2.43 -19.24
CA LYS A 103 -14.79 1.80 -19.10
C LYS A 103 -14.84 0.65 -18.08
N ILE A 104 -14.02 -0.38 -18.31
CA ILE A 104 -13.85 -1.50 -17.37
C ILE A 104 -12.60 -1.23 -16.53
N TYR A 105 -12.76 -1.36 -15.21
CA TYR A 105 -11.73 -1.16 -14.21
C TYR A 105 -11.46 -2.49 -13.48
N TYR A 106 -10.21 -2.70 -13.07
CA TYR A 106 -9.75 -3.94 -12.42
C TYR A 106 -9.02 -3.64 -11.12
N GLY A 107 -9.01 -4.60 -10.20
CA GLY A 107 -8.24 -4.52 -8.95
C GLY A 107 -8.57 -3.28 -8.13
N TYR A 108 -7.54 -2.50 -7.74
CA TYR A 108 -7.71 -1.28 -6.95
C TYR A 108 -8.70 -0.28 -7.58
N GLU A 109 -8.64 -0.03 -8.88
CA GLU A 109 -9.59 0.91 -9.50
C GLU A 109 -11.03 0.37 -9.49
N ALA A 110 -11.20 -0.95 -9.57
CA ALA A 110 -12.53 -1.55 -9.45
C ALA A 110 -13.10 -1.36 -8.02
N LEU A 111 -12.24 -1.39 -7.00
CA LEU A 111 -12.63 -1.03 -5.63
C LEU A 111 -13.09 0.44 -5.55
N CYS A 112 -12.30 1.38 -6.07
CA CYS A 112 -12.67 2.80 -6.08
C CYS A 112 -13.98 3.06 -6.82
N VAL A 113 -14.15 2.44 -7.98
CA VAL A 113 -15.40 2.49 -8.75
C VAL A 113 -16.58 1.95 -7.95
N SER A 114 -16.39 0.87 -7.19
CA SER A 114 -17.47 0.28 -6.39
C SER A 114 -18.00 1.23 -5.34
N ILE A 115 -17.09 1.96 -4.67
CA ILE A 115 -17.46 2.98 -3.68
C ILE A 115 -18.12 4.17 -4.36
N ASN A 116 -17.55 4.69 -5.45
CA ASN A 116 -18.14 5.83 -6.17
C ASN A 116 -19.53 5.51 -6.74
N GLN A 117 -19.74 4.30 -7.26
CA GLN A 117 -21.06 3.87 -7.72
C GLN A 117 -22.07 3.74 -6.57
N ALA A 118 -21.65 3.24 -5.39
CA ALA A 118 -22.53 3.21 -4.23
C ALA A 118 -22.96 4.62 -3.79
N LEU A 119 -22.04 5.59 -3.83
CA LEU A 119 -22.36 7.00 -3.58
C LEU A 119 -23.31 7.57 -4.64
N ASP A 120 -23.08 7.29 -5.93
CA ASP A 120 -23.98 7.68 -7.04
C ASP A 120 -25.40 7.08 -6.88
N GLU A 121 -25.50 5.90 -6.24
CA GLU A 121 -26.75 5.20 -5.91
C GLU A 121 -27.41 5.69 -4.60
N GLY A 122 -26.82 6.68 -3.93
CA GLY A 122 -27.33 7.24 -2.67
C GLY A 122 -27.04 6.38 -1.43
N ILE A 123 -26.11 5.44 -1.52
CA ILE A 123 -25.65 4.62 -0.40
C ILE A 123 -24.53 5.38 0.32
N ASP A 124 -24.73 5.65 1.61
CA ASP A 124 -23.79 6.37 2.46
C ASP A 124 -22.60 5.50 2.93
N ILE A 125 -21.90 4.88 1.97
CA ILE A 125 -20.88 3.86 2.24
C ILE A 125 -19.60 4.43 2.87
N ILE A 126 -19.38 5.75 2.81
CA ILE A 126 -18.23 6.43 3.43
C ILE A 126 -18.49 6.84 4.89
N ASN A 127 -19.73 6.73 5.37
CA ASN A 127 -20.07 7.05 6.75
C ASN A 127 -19.76 5.87 7.69
N ALA A 128 -18.88 6.10 8.67
CA ALA A 128 -18.48 5.09 9.66
C ALA A 128 -19.65 4.49 10.44
N GLN A 129 -20.70 5.26 10.72
CA GLN A 129 -21.89 4.75 11.39
C GLN A 129 -22.66 3.76 10.50
N TYR A 130 -22.67 3.99 9.18
CA TYR A 130 -23.31 3.10 8.22
C TYR A 130 -22.50 1.82 8.05
N TYR A 131 -21.22 1.92 7.67
CA TYR A 131 -20.44 0.73 7.35
C TYR A 131 -20.03 -0.09 8.58
N SER A 132 -20.09 0.46 9.79
CA SER A 132 -19.97 -0.34 11.03
C SER A 132 -21.13 -1.32 11.26
N HIS A 133 -22.26 -1.14 10.56
CA HIS A 133 -23.46 -1.98 10.68
C HIS A 133 -23.89 -2.58 9.34
N ILE A 134 -23.08 -2.42 8.29
CA ILE A 134 -23.42 -2.95 6.96
C ILE A 134 -23.55 -4.47 7.02
N THR A 135 -24.50 -5.02 6.29
CA THR A 135 -24.71 -6.46 6.17
C THR A 135 -23.89 -7.05 5.03
N ILE A 136 -23.63 -8.36 5.09
CA ILE A 136 -22.94 -9.07 4.00
C ILE A 136 -23.68 -8.95 2.66
N ASP A 137 -25.01 -8.89 2.65
CA ASP A 137 -25.78 -8.79 1.40
C ASP A 137 -25.73 -7.38 0.80
N GLN A 138 -25.75 -6.34 1.63
CA GLN A 138 -25.45 -4.97 1.17
C GLN A 138 -24.01 -4.89 0.63
N LEU A 139 -23.05 -5.52 1.30
CA LEU A 139 -21.66 -5.54 0.87
C LEU A 139 -21.48 -6.27 -0.48
N LYS A 140 -22.15 -7.41 -0.68
CA LYS A 140 -22.21 -8.12 -1.97
C LYS A 140 -22.81 -7.26 -3.06
N TYR A 141 -23.86 -6.50 -2.75
CA TYR A 141 -24.46 -5.57 -3.71
C TYR A 141 -23.48 -4.45 -4.07
N ILE A 142 -22.83 -3.82 -3.09
CA ILE A 142 -21.88 -2.74 -3.32
C ILE A 142 -20.68 -3.21 -4.14
N PHE A 143 -20.17 -4.42 -3.89
CA PHE A 143 -19.01 -4.98 -4.58
C PHE A 143 -19.34 -5.94 -5.72
N ARG A 144 -20.60 -6.00 -6.18
CA ARG A 144 -21.02 -6.84 -7.31
C ARG A 144 -20.13 -6.63 -8.54
N SER A 145 -19.74 -7.72 -9.19
CA SER A 145 -18.90 -7.69 -10.38
C SER A 145 -19.76 -7.63 -11.66
N ILE A 146 -19.14 -7.36 -12.82
CA ILE A 146 -19.85 -7.50 -14.10
C ILE A 146 -20.05 -8.99 -14.45
N GLU A 147 -20.96 -9.30 -15.37
CA GLU A 147 -21.16 -10.67 -15.85
C GLU A 147 -19.85 -11.31 -16.35
N ASN A 148 -19.66 -12.60 -16.08
CA ASN A 148 -18.46 -13.40 -16.43
C ASN A 148 -17.14 -12.95 -15.79
N SER A 149 -17.19 -12.15 -14.71
CA SER A 149 -16.01 -11.80 -13.91
C SER A 149 -16.07 -12.41 -12.52
N SER A 150 -14.89 -12.70 -11.97
CA SER A 150 -14.72 -13.23 -10.62
C SER A 150 -15.30 -12.27 -9.56
N GLN A 151 -15.70 -12.81 -8.41
CA GLN A 151 -16.09 -11.99 -7.25
C GLN A 151 -14.86 -11.33 -6.60
N LEU A 152 -15.08 -10.23 -5.87
CA LEU A 152 -14.04 -9.60 -5.08
C LEU A 152 -13.59 -10.58 -3.97
N PRO A 153 -12.30 -10.95 -3.89
CA PRO A 153 -11.84 -11.87 -2.86
C PRO A 153 -12.01 -11.31 -1.44
N MET A 154 -12.08 -12.22 -0.47
CA MET A 154 -12.06 -11.90 0.97
C MET A 154 -13.16 -10.93 1.40
N LEU A 155 -14.39 -11.16 0.94
CA LEU A 155 -15.53 -10.28 1.22
C LEU A 155 -15.93 -10.28 2.71
N ASN A 156 -15.80 -11.43 3.39
CA ASN A 156 -16.08 -11.53 4.83
C ASN A 156 -15.04 -10.77 5.66
N GLU A 157 -13.78 -10.82 5.27
CA GLU A 157 -12.69 -10.10 5.92
C GLU A 157 -12.86 -8.59 5.71
N ARG A 158 -13.32 -8.16 4.52
CA ARG A 158 -13.71 -6.77 4.28
C ARG A 158 -14.86 -6.33 5.17
N LEU A 159 -15.88 -7.17 5.34
CA LEU A 159 -16.98 -6.89 6.26
C LEU A 159 -16.48 -6.69 7.70
N ASN A 160 -15.63 -7.60 8.17
CA ASN A 160 -15.04 -7.52 9.51
C ASN A 160 -14.23 -6.23 9.70
N ILE A 161 -13.45 -5.84 8.68
CA ILE A 161 -12.67 -4.60 8.72
C ILE A 161 -13.58 -3.38 8.76
N LEU A 162 -14.67 -3.34 7.97
CA LEU A 162 -15.64 -2.23 8.02
C LEU A 162 -16.28 -2.11 9.41
N HIS A 163 -16.66 -3.23 10.01
CA HIS A 163 -17.19 -3.25 11.38
C HIS A 163 -16.16 -2.76 12.39
N GLU A 164 -14.92 -3.24 12.31
CA GLU A 164 -13.82 -2.82 13.20
C GLU A 164 -13.52 -1.32 13.06
N THR A 165 -13.15 -0.87 11.86
CA THR A 165 -12.68 0.50 11.65
C THR A 165 -13.80 1.50 11.86
N GLY A 166 -15.02 1.17 11.45
CA GLY A 166 -16.20 2.02 11.64
C GLY A 166 -16.55 2.16 13.12
N SER A 167 -16.49 1.06 13.89
CA SER A 167 -16.74 1.11 15.34
C SER A 167 -15.71 1.95 16.07
N VAL A 168 -14.43 1.84 15.71
CA VAL A 168 -13.35 2.67 16.28
C VAL A 168 -13.58 4.15 15.95
N LEU A 169 -13.87 4.48 14.69
CA LEU A 169 -14.13 5.86 14.28
C LEU A 169 -15.33 6.47 14.99
N VAL A 170 -16.45 5.75 15.06
CA VAL A 170 -17.66 6.22 15.78
C VAL A 170 -17.36 6.48 17.25
N LYS A 171 -16.69 5.53 17.92
CA LYS A 171 -16.45 5.59 19.36
C LYS A 171 -15.40 6.63 19.77
N GLU A 172 -14.31 6.74 19.02
CA GLU A 172 -13.12 7.51 19.44
C GLU A 172 -12.90 8.79 18.62
N TYR A 173 -13.48 8.88 17.43
CA TYR A 173 -13.21 9.95 16.46
C TYR A 173 -14.48 10.62 15.92
N GLY A 174 -15.62 10.39 16.56
CA GLY A 174 -16.90 11.00 16.17
C GLY A 174 -17.34 10.66 14.75
N GLY A 175 -16.89 9.52 14.22
CA GLY A 175 -17.24 9.02 12.89
C GLY A 175 -16.31 9.45 11.75
N HIS A 176 -15.30 10.30 12.00
CA HIS A 176 -14.48 10.91 10.95
C HIS A 176 -12.98 10.70 11.18
N PHE A 177 -12.24 10.32 10.15
CA PHE A 177 -10.81 10.05 10.28
C PHE A 177 -9.97 11.33 10.45
N THR A 178 -10.50 12.49 10.06
CA THR A 178 -9.88 13.81 10.28
C THR A 178 -9.43 14.03 11.74
N ARG A 179 -10.23 13.59 12.72
CA ARG A 179 -9.88 13.69 14.14
C ARG A 179 -8.72 12.79 14.56
N CYS A 180 -8.48 11.70 13.83
CA CYS A 180 -7.31 10.85 14.04
C CYS A 180 -6.05 11.53 13.49
N ILE A 181 -6.15 12.22 12.35
CA ILE A 181 -5.07 13.01 11.76
C ILE A 181 -4.63 14.11 12.73
N GLU A 182 -5.57 14.84 13.33
CA GLU A 182 -5.27 15.91 14.30
C GLU A 182 -4.43 15.42 15.49
N GLN A 183 -4.57 14.14 15.90
CA GLN A 183 -3.83 13.56 17.02
C GLN A 183 -2.38 13.20 16.69
N SER A 184 -1.99 13.14 15.41
CA SER A 184 -0.59 12.84 15.03
C SER A 184 0.34 14.03 15.11
N GLY A 185 -0.18 15.24 15.39
CA GLY A 185 0.61 16.47 15.44
C GLY A 185 1.27 16.82 14.09
N GLY A 186 0.78 16.29 12.97
CA GLY A 186 1.35 16.54 11.64
C GLY A 186 2.61 15.73 11.33
N SER A 187 2.93 14.66 12.09
CA SER A 187 4.00 13.71 11.77
C SER A 187 3.45 12.52 10.97
N ALA A 188 4.07 12.23 9.82
CA ALA A 188 3.71 11.08 8.98
C ALA A 188 3.94 9.75 9.73
N VAL A 189 5.08 9.63 10.42
CA VAL A 189 5.47 8.42 11.15
C VAL A 189 4.55 8.22 12.36
N ASP A 190 4.29 9.27 13.13
CA ASP A 190 3.42 9.18 14.32
C ASP A 190 1.98 8.85 13.91
N LEU A 191 1.52 9.32 12.75
CA LEU A 191 0.21 8.93 12.21
C LEU A 191 0.17 7.44 11.85
N VAL A 192 1.21 6.89 11.22
CA VAL A 192 1.31 5.44 10.97
C VAL A 192 1.25 4.65 12.29
N GLU A 193 2.02 5.05 13.30
CA GLU A 193 2.01 4.40 14.62
C GLU A 193 0.64 4.48 15.30
N LEU A 194 -0.01 5.65 15.23
CA LEU A 194 -1.36 5.85 15.76
C LEU A 194 -2.37 4.96 15.05
N ILE A 195 -2.32 4.87 13.71
CA ILE A 195 -3.20 4.00 12.92
C ILE A 195 -3.04 2.54 13.36
N VAL A 196 -1.82 2.02 13.41
CA VAL A 196 -1.52 0.63 13.79
C VAL A 196 -1.95 0.32 15.24
N LYS A 197 -1.83 1.30 16.13
CA LYS A 197 -2.27 1.20 17.52
C LYS A 197 -3.80 1.13 17.65
N LYS A 198 -4.52 1.93 16.87
CA LYS A 198 -5.96 2.14 17.00
C LYS A 198 -6.81 1.19 16.15
N PHE A 199 -6.29 0.75 15.01
CA PHE A 199 -6.98 -0.10 14.05
C PHE A 199 -6.21 -1.43 13.89
N PRO A 200 -6.57 -2.49 14.64
CA PRO A 200 -5.84 -3.76 14.63
C PRO A 200 -5.63 -4.37 13.23
N SER A 201 -6.59 -4.21 12.33
CA SER A 201 -6.48 -4.68 10.94
C SER A 201 -5.33 -4.04 10.14
N TYR A 202 -4.79 -2.89 10.59
CA TYR A 202 -3.62 -2.25 9.98
C TYR A 202 -2.28 -2.76 10.53
N ARG A 203 -2.27 -3.59 11.58
CA ARG A 203 -1.06 -4.11 12.25
C ARG A 203 -0.42 -5.27 11.47
N ASP A 204 0.17 -4.92 10.33
CA ASP A 204 0.90 -5.81 9.45
C ASP A 204 2.30 -6.14 10.01
N GLU A 205 2.36 -7.23 10.77
CA GLU A 205 3.53 -7.72 11.51
C GLU A 205 3.71 -9.23 11.35
N ALA A 206 4.97 -9.67 11.35
CA ALA A 206 5.34 -11.08 11.31
C ALA A 206 6.48 -11.37 12.30
N VAL A 207 6.83 -12.65 12.45
CA VAL A 207 8.03 -13.07 13.20
C VAL A 207 9.00 -13.70 12.21
N TYR A 208 10.18 -13.09 12.05
CA TYR A 208 11.24 -13.59 11.19
C TYR A 208 12.49 -13.86 12.03
N ASP A 209 12.99 -15.09 12.01
CA ASP A 209 14.16 -15.52 12.79
C ASP A 209 14.09 -15.12 14.28
N GLY A 210 12.90 -15.27 14.88
CA GLY A 210 12.61 -14.93 16.27
C GLY A 210 12.35 -13.44 16.57
N GLN A 211 12.60 -12.54 15.61
CA GLN A 211 12.36 -11.09 15.77
C GLN A 211 10.99 -10.70 15.23
N ARG A 212 10.26 -9.85 15.97
CA ARG A 212 9.04 -9.20 15.48
C ARG A 212 9.40 -8.11 14.47
N VAL A 213 8.87 -8.24 13.27
CA VAL A 213 9.09 -7.35 12.13
C VAL A 213 7.76 -6.77 11.66
N SER A 214 7.79 -5.60 11.02
CA SER A 214 6.61 -4.93 10.48
C SER A 214 6.80 -4.50 9.04
N PHE A 215 5.67 -4.27 8.36
CA PHE A 215 5.61 -3.70 7.02
C PHE A 215 4.60 -2.55 6.92
N TYR A 216 3.54 -2.59 7.74
CA TYR A 216 2.51 -1.54 7.88
C TYR A 216 2.00 -0.97 6.54
N LYS A 217 1.92 -1.81 5.49
CA LYS A 217 1.68 -1.38 4.09
C LYS A 217 0.49 -0.45 3.95
N ARG A 218 -0.68 -0.86 4.47
CA ARG A 218 -1.91 -0.04 4.35
C ARG A 218 -1.89 1.22 5.20
N ALA A 219 -1.21 1.20 6.35
CA ALA A 219 -1.10 2.40 7.19
C ALA A 219 -0.22 3.45 6.50
N GLN A 220 0.89 3.02 5.90
CA GLN A 220 1.77 3.89 5.12
C GLN A 220 1.06 4.43 3.86
N ILE A 221 0.29 3.59 3.15
CA ILE A 221 -0.56 4.04 2.03
C ILE A 221 -1.55 5.11 2.48
N LEU A 222 -2.24 4.92 3.61
CA LEU A 222 -3.26 5.86 4.07
C LEU A 222 -2.68 7.27 4.29
N VAL A 223 -1.53 7.35 4.97
CA VAL A 223 -0.85 8.64 5.20
C VAL A 223 -0.43 9.27 3.89
N ALA A 224 0.12 8.47 2.98
CA ALA A 224 0.64 8.96 1.72
C ALA A 224 -0.47 9.31 0.70
N ASP A 225 -1.63 8.63 0.74
CA ASP A 225 -2.84 8.96 -0.04
C ASP A 225 -3.38 10.32 0.39
N ILE A 226 -3.43 10.59 1.69
CA ILE A 226 -3.85 11.90 2.21
C ILE A 226 -2.83 12.97 1.84
N TRP A 227 -1.53 12.70 2.00
CA TRP A 227 -0.47 13.62 1.58
C TRP A 227 -0.59 14.01 0.10
N GLY A 228 -0.70 13.00 -0.78
CA GLY A 228 -0.80 13.20 -2.22
C GLY A 228 -2.11 13.85 -2.65
N CYS A 229 -3.24 13.46 -2.05
CA CYS A 229 -4.55 14.04 -2.39
C CYS A 229 -4.63 15.55 -2.11
N PHE A 230 -3.94 16.03 -1.08
CA PHE A 230 -3.93 17.43 -0.69
C PHE A 230 -2.64 18.16 -1.09
N ASN A 231 -1.78 17.53 -1.90
CA ASN A 231 -0.48 18.07 -2.35
C ASN A 231 0.38 18.61 -1.19
N GLY A 232 0.37 17.94 -0.03
CA GLY A 232 1.14 18.37 1.14
C GLY A 232 0.60 19.61 1.88
N HIS A 233 -0.63 20.05 1.60
CA HIS A 233 -1.30 21.17 2.26
C HIS A 233 -2.49 20.72 3.12
N GLY A 234 -3.00 21.59 3.99
CA GLY A 234 -4.18 21.31 4.82
C GLY A 234 -4.03 20.01 5.61
N PHE A 235 -5.00 19.10 5.47
CA PHE A 235 -4.96 17.77 6.11
C PHE A 235 -3.84 16.84 5.60
N GLY A 236 -3.28 17.10 4.41
CA GLY A 236 -2.12 16.37 3.90
C GLY A 236 -0.77 16.98 4.29
N HIS A 237 -0.75 18.03 5.11
CA HIS A 237 0.50 18.63 5.56
C HIS A 237 1.18 17.77 6.62
N PHE A 238 2.06 16.87 6.18
CA PHE A 238 2.85 16.01 7.05
C PHE A 238 4.34 16.31 6.97
N THR A 239 4.97 16.37 8.13
CA THR A 239 6.42 16.30 8.28
C THR A 239 6.88 14.83 8.27
N GLY A 240 8.13 14.58 7.91
CA GLY A 240 8.72 13.24 8.03
C GLY A 240 8.24 12.21 7.00
N MET A 241 7.73 12.63 5.84
CA MET A 241 7.35 11.71 4.75
C MET A 241 8.49 10.80 4.28
N ASP A 242 9.76 11.26 4.41
CA ASP A 242 10.96 10.46 4.15
C ASP A 242 11.11 9.25 5.10
N GLY A 243 10.37 9.22 6.21
CA GLY A 243 10.31 8.10 7.14
C GLY A 243 9.41 6.96 6.67
N LEU A 244 8.54 7.18 5.67
CA LEU A 244 7.75 6.13 5.05
C LEU A 244 8.59 5.34 4.05
N THR A 245 8.24 4.07 3.86
CA THR A 245 8.84 3.18 2.88
C THR A 245 7.94 3.03 1.65
N MET A 246 8.43 2.29 0.65
CA MET A 246 7.55 1.75 -0.39
C MET A 246 6.52 0.79 0.22
N PHE A 247 5.42 0.58 -0.49
CA PHE A 247 4.26 -0.17 0.00
C PHE A 247 4.42 -1.63 -0.43
N ALA A 248 5.03 -2.45 0.44
CA ALA A 248 5.41 -3.81 0.13
C ALA A 248 4.20 -4.74 -0.11
N ASP A 249 3.66 -4.70 -1.33
CA ASP A 249 2.62 -5.56 -1.87
C ASP A 249 3.24 -6.65 -2.77
N TYR A 250 2.49 -7.17 -3.74
CA TYR A 250 2.98 -8.15 -4.72
C TYR A 250 3.29 -7.57 -6.12
N ARG A 251 2.91 -6.32 -6.40
CA ARG A 251 3.07 -5.68 -7.72
C ARG A 251 4.37 -4.92 -7.86
N VAL A 252 4.78 -4.14 -6.87
CA VAL A 252 6.07 -3.44 -6.96
C VAL A 252 7.26 -4.42 -6.90
N PRO A 253 7.27 -5.47 -6.06
CA PRO A 253 8.30 -6.51 -6.17
C PRO A 253 8.33 -7.21 -7.53
N GLN A 254 7.19 -7.35 -8.21
CA GLN A 254 7.11 -7.89 -9.58
C GLN A 254 7.90 -7.01 -10.55
N VAL A 255 7.76 -5.68 -10.44
CA VAL A 255 8.53 -4.72 -11.24
C VAL A 255 10.02 -4.82 -10.91
N LEU A 256 10.38 -4.75 -9.62
CA LEU A 256 11.78 -4.79 -9.20
C LEU A 256 12.48 -6.09 -9.64
N SER A 257 11.77 -7.23 -9.60
CA SER A 257 12.30 -8.50 -10.10
C SER A 257 12.45 -8.50 -11.62
N HIS A 258 11.48 -7.95 -12.36
CA HIS A 258 11.56 -7.82 -13.82
C HIS A 258 12.75 -6.95 -14.26
N GLU A 259 12.95 -5.81 -13.59
CA GLU A 259 14.10 -4.91 -13.83
C GLU A 259 15.44 -5.52 -13.34
N GLY A 260 15.41 -6.73 -12.78
CA GLY A 260 16.59 -7.46 -12.31
C GLY A 260 17.16 -6.94 -10.99
N VAL A 261 16.46 -6.06 -10.29
CA VAL A 261 16.87 -5.49 -8.99
C VAL A 261 16.71 -6.52 -7.88
N LEU A 262 15.53 -7.16 -7.79
CA LEU A 262 15.33 -8.30 -6.90
C LEU A 262 15.67 -9.61 -7.60
N VAL A 263 16.66 -10.31 -7.05
CA VAL A 263 17.13 -11.59 -7.56
C VAL A 263 16.69 -12.69 -6.61
N TYR A 264 15.93 -13.64 -7.14
CA TYR A 264 15.44 -14.80 -6.39
C TYR A 264 16.29 -16.03 -6.64
N SER A 265 16.48 -16.82 -5.59
CA SER A 265 17.06 -18.16 -5.71
C SER A 265 16.23 -19.05 -6.65
N ASN A 266 16.84 -20.11 -7.19
CA ASN A 266 16.14 -21.06 -8.06
C ASN A 266 14.95 -21.74 -7.37
N GLU A 267 15.03 -21.93 -6.05
CA GLU A 267 13.95 -22.52 -5.26
C GLU A 267 12.72 -21.61 -5.25
N LEU A 268 12.90 -20.38 -4.78
CA LEU A 268 11.83 -19.38 -4.72
C LEU A 268 11.27 -19.08 -6.11
N LYS A 269 12.12 -18.91 -7.12
CA LYS A 269 11.67 -18.69 -8.51
C LYS A 269 10.74 -19.81 -8.97
N ARG A 270 11.04 -21.07 -8.66
CA ARG A 270 10.19 -22.21 -9.01
C ARG A 270 8.85 -22.19 -8.28
N ARG A 271 8.82 -21.82 -6.99
CA ARG A 271 7.56 -21.65 -6.22
C ARG A 271 6.67 -20.59 -6.89
N LEU A 272 7.26 -19.45 -7.24
CA LEU A 272 6.56 -18.34 -7.91
C LEU A 272 6.04 -18.72 -9.31
N GLU A 273 6.85 -19.41 -10.12
CA GLU A 273 6.45 -19.89 -11.46
C GLU A 273 5.33 -20.92 -11.41
N LYS A 274 5.35 -21.81 -10.39
CA LYS A 274 4.26 -22.75 -10.11
C LYS A 274 3.00 -22.07 -9.57
N LYS A 275 3.06 -20.76 -9.31
CA LYS A 275 1.97 -19.97 -8.72
C LYS A 275 1.52 -20.55 -7.36
N GLU A 276 2.46 -21.12 -6.63
CA GLU A 276 2.23 -21.64 -5.28
C GLU A 276 1.78 -20.49 -4.37
N GLU A 277 0.80 -20.76 -3.53
CA GLU A 277 0.39 -19.81 -2.50
C GLU A 277 1.43 -19.83 -1.37
N ILE A 278 1.98 -18.66 -1.07
CA ILE A 278 2.96 -18.45 0.00
C ILE A 278 2.19 -17.86 1.19
N PRO A 279 2.15 -18.55 2.35
CA PRO A 279 1.44 -18.06 3.52
C PRO A 279 1.92 -16.68 3.99
N TYR A 280 1.04 -15.92 4.61
CA TYR A 280 1.42 -14.68 5.29
C TYR A 280 2.38 -14.99 6.45
N GLY A 281 3.50 -14.25 6.52
CA GLY A 281 4.54 -14.48 7.52
C GLY A 281 5.49 -15.64 7.20
N ASP A 282 5.37 -16.26 6.02
CA ASP A 282 6.38 -17.20 5.51
C ASP A 282 7.69 -16.45 5.25
N SER A 283 8.83 -17.14 5.45
CA SER A 283 10.14 -16.51 5.27
C SER A 283 10.33 -15.95 3.86
N ASP A 284 9.84 -16.64 2.83
CA ASP A 284 10.00 -16.18 1.45
C ASP A 284 9.13 -14.93 1.17
N GLU A 285 7.93 -14.86 1.76
CA GLU A 285 7.07 -13.68 1.68
C GLU A 285 7.73 -12.48 2.37
N CYS A 286 8.20 -12.67 3.60
CA CYS A 286 8.90 -11.65 4.37
C CYS A 286 10.16 -11.15 3.65
N GLU A 287 10.96 -12.05 3.07
CA GLU A 287 12.17 -11.68 2.32
C GLU A 287 11.84 -10.88 1.05
N ILE A 288 10.79 -11.24 0.30
CA ILE A 288 10.39 -10.48 -0.89
C ILE A 288 9.96 -9.06 -0.52
N ARG A 289 9.16 -8.93 0.53
CA ARG A 289 8.65 -7.63 1.00
C ARG A 289 9.78 -6.76 1.57
N ALA A 290 10.65 -7.34 2.40
CA ALA A 290 11.83 -6.69 2.94
C ALA A 290 12.80 -6.25 1.85
N GLY A 291 13.09 -7.12 0.88
CA GLY A 291 13.94 -6.81 -0.26
C GLY A 291 13.39 -5.66 -1.09
N SER A 292 12.07 -5.59 -1.25
CA SER A 292 11.41 -4.48 -1.97
C SER A 292 11.56 -3.15 -1.24
N ILE A 293 11.33 -3.14 0.09
CA ILE A 293 11.52 -1.95 0.93
C ILE A 293 12.96 -1.45 0.84
N LEU A 294 13.92 -2.36 1.06
CA LEU A 294 15.33 -1.99 1.05
C LEU A 294 15.79 -1.55 -0.35
N ALA A 295 15.35 -2.22 -1.40
CA ALA A 295 15.69 -1.84 -2.77
C ALA A 295 15.19 -0.43 -3.11
N VAL A 296 13.93 -0.11 -2.82
CA VAL A 296 13.40 1.24 -3.10
C VAL A 296 14.07 2.29 -2.23
N HIS A 297 14.35 2.01 -0.96
CA HIS A 297 15.10 2.92 -0.10
C HIS A 297 16.48 3.27 -0.70
N LEU A 298 17.21 2.26 -1.19
CA LEU A 298 18.50 2.46 -1.85
C LEU A 298 18.37 3.20 -3.19
N ILE A 299 17.32 2.91 -3.97
CA ILE A 299 17.01 3.61 -5.23
C ILE A 299 16.77 5.10 -4.97
N VAL A 300 15.97 5.45 -3.96
CA VAL A 300 15.68 6.84 -3.60
C VAL A 300 16.96 7.58 -3.23
N ASN A 301 17.79 6.99 -2.36
CA ASN A 301 19.07 7.59 -1.95
C ASN A 301 19.96 7.87 -3.18
N GLN A 302 20.13 6.88 -4.06
CA GLN A 302 20.99 7.02 -5.22
C GLN A 302 20.41 7.94 -6.30
N ALA A 303 19.09 7.94 -6.51
CA ALA A 303 18.44 8.85 -7.46
C ALA A 303 18.58 10.31 -7.00
N ASN A 304 18.40 10.57 -5.71
CA ASN A 304 18.55 11.91 -5.13
C ASN A 304 19.98 12.46 -5.21
N GLU A 305 21.02 11.62 -5.24
CA GLU A 305 22.41 12.09 -5.48
C GLU A 305 22.60 12.72 -6.86
N LYS A 306 21.70 12.42 -7.81
CA LYS A 306 21.77 12.88 -9.21
C LYS A 306 20.82 14.01 -9.53
N ILE A 307 19.85 14.26 -8.66
CA ILE A 307 18.89 15.35 -8.82
C ILE A 307 19.58 16.64 -8.33
N PRO A 308 19.71 17.66 -9.18
CA PRO A 308 20.32 18.92 -8.76
C PRO A 308 19.54 19.53 -7.60
N LEU A 309 20.25 19.93 -6.54
CA LEU A 309 19.67 20.79 -5.51
C LEU A 309 19.36 22.15 -6.16
N GLU A 310 18.10 22.56 -6.24
CA GLU A 310 17.77 23.94 -6.57
C GLU A 310 18.35 24.86 -5.49
N LYS A 311 19.25 25.75 -5.89
CA LYS A 311 20.01 26.60 -4.96
C LYS A 311 19.34 27.96 -4.69
N ASP A 312 18.26 28.32 -5.38
CA ASP A 312 17.86 29.74 -5.47
C ASP A 312 16.41 30.09 -5.09
N THR A 313 15.57 29.14 -4.68
CA THR A 313 14.16 29.42 -4.33
C THR A 313 13.87 29.41 -2.83
N GLY A 314 14.79 29.00 -1.96
CA GLY A 314 14.58 28.90 -0.50
C GLY A 314 13.62 27.77 -0.08
N GLU A 315 12.86 27.23 -1.03
CA GLU A 315 12.16 25.96 -0.96
C GLU A 315 13.11 24.90 -1.54
N GLY A 316 13.46 23.88 -0.75
CA GLY A 316 14.35 22.82 -1.23
C GLY A 316 13.78 22.21 -2.51
N GLY A 317 14.60 22.12 -3.57
CA GLY A 317 14.18 21.55 -4.84
C GLY A 317 13.57 20.15 -4.70
N PRO A 318 12.90 19.66 -5.77
CA PRO A 318 12.06 18.49 -5.67
C PRO A 318 12.88 17.25 -5.31
N ARG A 319 12.56 16.63 -4.16
CA ARG A 319 13.28 15.46 -3.62
C ARG A 319 12.39 14.22 -3.73
N LEU A 320 12.97 13.13 -4.23
CA LEU A 320 12.27 11.83 -4.24
C LEU A 320 12.19 11.28 -2.82
N ASN A 321 11.06 10.68 -2.50
CA ASN A 321 10.87 9.81 -1.34
C ASN A 321 10.34 8.45 -1.78
N ALA A 322 10.31 7.47 -0.87
CA ALA A 322 9.88 6.11 -1.21
C ALA A 322 8.41 6.03 -1.67
N PRO A 323 7.44 6.75 -1.07
CA PRO A 323 6.07 6.82 -1.58
C PRO A 323 5.97 7.26 -3.05
N VAL A 324 6.69 8.32 -3.46
CA VAL A 324 6.69 8.79 -4.86
C VAL A 324 7.26 7.73 -5.81
N VAL A 325 8.36 7.09 -5.43
CA VAL A 325 8.96 6.01 -6.24
C VAL A 325 8.03 4.80 -6.34
N ASP A 326 7.33 4.44 -5.26
CA ASP A 326 6.35 3.35 -5.26
C ASP A 326 5.22 3.61 -6.26
N VAL A 327 4.58 4.78 -6.19
CA VAL A 327 3.50 5.19 -7.11
C VAL A 327 3.99 5.17 -8.56
N TYR A 328 5.19 5.68 -8.82
CA TYR A 328 5.79 5.65 -10.16
C TYR A 328 5.96 4.22 -10.68
N LEU A 329 6.55 3.32 -9.89
CA LEU A 329 6.76 1.92 -10.28
C LEU A 329 5.43 1.19 -10.48
N TRP A 330 4.45 1.44 -9.61
CA TRP A 330 3.11 0.88 -9.72
C TRP A 330 2.39 1.35 -10.99
N ARG A 331 2.42 2.66 -11.29
CA ARG A 331 1.83 3.21 -12.52
C ARG A 331 2.50 2.64 -13.77
N ARG A 332 3.84 2.64 -13.80
CA ARG A 332 4.62 2.08 -14.91
C ARG A 332 4.23 0.62 -15.19
N ARG A 333 4.01 -0.17 -14.14
CA ARG A 333 3.52 -1.56 -14.28
C ARG A 333 2.18 -1.65 -14.99
N ARG A 334 1.28 -0.71 -14.74
CA ARG A 334 -0.05 -0.67 -15.35
C ARG A 334 0.01 -0.24 -16.81
N GLU A 335 0.74 0.82 -17.10
CA GLU A 335 0.91 1.34 -18.47
C GLU A 335 1.63 0.33 -19.37
N LEU A 336 2.65 -0.35 -18.83
CA LEU A 336 3.44 -1.36 -19.54
C LEU A 336 3.04 -2.79 -19.15
N THR A 337 1.74 -3.06 -18.97
CA THR A 337 1.24 -4.37 -18.52
C THR A 337 1.79 -5.54 -19.35
N HIS A 338 1.95 -5.37 -20.67
CA HIS A 338 2.49 -6.41 -21.57
C HIS A 338 3.92 -6.84 -21.21
N LEU A 339 4.73 -5.94 -20.64
CA LEU A 339 6.11 -6.18 -20.24
C LEU A 339 6.17 -6.99 -18.94
N TYR A 340 5.41 -6.58 -17.93
CA TYR A 340 5.48 -7.15 -16.58
C TYR A 340 4.60 -8.39 -16.38
N LYS A 341 3.61 -8.65 -17.24
CA LYS A 341 2.67 -9.78 -17.09
C LYS A 341 3.34 -11.15 -17.04
N GLN A 342 4.52 -11.29 -17.64
CA GLN A 342 5.27 -12.55 -17.71
C GLN A 342 6.11 -12.81 -16.46
N THR A 343 6.42 -11.78 -15.66
CA THR A 343 7.16 -11.94 -14.42
C THR A 343 6.22 -12.49 -13.34
N PRO A 344 6.52 -13.62 -12.70
CA PRO A 344 5.68 -14.13 -11.62
C PRO A 344 5.78 -13.22 -10.39
N PHE A 345 4.77 -13.27 -9.53
CA PHE A 345 4.71 -12.53 -8.28
C PHE A 345 4.26 -13.48 -7.16
N HIS A 346 4.63 -13.20 -5.92
CA HIS A 346 4.20 -14.03 -4.79
C HIS A 346 2.69 -13.91 -4.57
N ARG A 347 2.05 -15.03 -4.32
CA ARG A 347 0.61 -15.10 -4.07
C ARG A 347 0.40 -15.38 -2.60
N THR A 348 0.07 -14.34 -1.86
CA THR A 348 -0.26 -14.44 -0.44
C THR A 348 -1.66 -13.92 -0.27
N ARG A 349 -2.55 -14.73 0.30
CA ARG A 349 -3.92 -14.34 0.61
C ARG A 349 -3.93 -13.75 2.02
N SER A 350 -4.12 -12.43 2.11
CA SER A 350 -3.98 -11.70 3.37
C SER A 350 -4.78 -10.40 3.36
N ILE A 351 -5.18 -9.93 4.55
CA ILE A 351 -5.81 -8.63 4.74
C ILE A 351 -4.82 -7.45 4.63
N PHE A 352 -3.52 -7.73 4.63
CA PHE A 352 -2.50 -6.70 4.80
C PHE A 352 -2.01 -6.05 3.51
N TYR A 353 -2.12 -6.69 2.33
CA TYR A 353 -1.67 -6.09 1.06
C TYR A 353 -2.31 -6.63 -0.20
#